data_AF-X1PLJ3-F1
#
_entry.id   AF-X1PLJ3-F1
#
_cell.length_a   1.000
_cell.length_b   1.000
_cell.length_c   1.000
_cell.angle_alpha   90.00
_cell.angle_beta   90.00
_cell.angle_gamma   90.00
#
_symmetry.space_group_name_H-M   'P 1'
#
loop_
_entity.id
_entity.type
_entity.pdbx_description
1 polymer ?
#
loop_
_entity_poly.entity_id
_entity_poly.type
_entity_poly.pdbx_seq_one_letter_code
_entity_poly.pdbx_strand_id
1 'polypeptide(L)'
;IRPLAFLKAGIDQLLNPSKYRKEWEKIYEQRSKNILLEVGYLPHEKEKIGPSTPLIKTDRGWLLIYHGVGEIENDICKVYGLSKKIKRGYSICAALLDLDHPEKVLCRTRHPIYVPSAPYELYGDEQYPVDVPAVVFPVGAIVRKGKLVLYAGAGDKYIILLSCNLDNLVNYLCNSCQGTVL
;
A
#
# COMPACT_ATOMS: atom_id res chain seq x y z
N ILE A 1 1.70 8.31 22.30
CA ILE A 1 2.17 7.97 20.94
C ILE A 1 3.61 7.49 21.07
N ARG A 2 3.90 6.18 20.97
CA ARG A 2 5.28 5.74 20.76
C ARG A 2 5.59 6.02 19.29
N PRO A 3 6.46 6.97 18.97
CA PRO A 3 6.59 7.39 17.59
C PRO A 3 7.29 6.33 16.74
N LEU A 4 6.77 6.14 15.53
CA LEU A 4 7.61 5.84 14.37
C LEU A 4 8.72 6.93 14.32
N ALA A 5 9.96 6.55 14.06
CA ALA A 5 11.14 7.41 14.16
C ALA A 5 10.93 8.89 13.75
N PHE A 6 11.41 9.82 14.58
CA PHE A 6 11.34 11.26 14.32
C PHE A 6 12.65 11.85 13.80
N LEU A 7 12.54 12.87 12.95
CA LEU A 7 13.65 13.74 12.57
C LEU A 7 13.97 14.69 13.73
N LYS A 8 15.12 14.50 14.38
CA LYS A 8 15.52 15.28 15.56
C LYS A 8 15.75 16.75 15.26
N ALA A 9 16.28 17.06 14.07
CA ALA A 9 16.47 18.43 13.61
C ALA A 9 15.32 18.93 12.72
N GLY A 10 14.17 18.25 12.75
CA GLY A 10 13.00 18.62 11.94
C GLY A 10 13.33 18.65 10.45
N ILE A 11 12.85 19.69 9.77
CA ILE A 11 13.05 19.87 8.33
C ILE A 11 14.52 20.03 7.94
N ASP A 12 15.37 20.56 8.82
CA ASP A 12 16.80 20.75 8.52
C ASP A 12 17.52 19.41 8.31
N GLN A 13 17.08 18.35 9.02
CA GLN A 13 17.60 16.99 8.82
C GLN A 13 17.30 16.47 7.41
N LEU A 14 16.13 16.82 6.87
CA LEU A 14 15.71 16.41 5.53
C LEU A 14 16.42 17.23 4.45
N LEU A 15 16.58 18.54 4.67
CA LEU A 15 17.21 19.44 3.70
C LEU A 15 18.74 19.31 3.67
N ASN A 16 19.35 18.84 4.76
CA ASN A 16 20.81 18.71 4.89
C ASN A 16 21.23 17.30 5.33
N PRO A 17 20.95 16.23 4.55
CA PRO A 17 21.10 14.85 5.01
C PRO A 17 22.54 14.49 5.42
N SER A 18 23.55 15.00 4.70
CA SER A 18 24.97 14.75 5.02
C SER A 18 25.40 15.34 6.36
N LYS A 19 24.83 16.50 6.76
CA LYS A 19 25.08 17.15 8.06
C LYS A 19 24.55 16.31 9.22
N TYR A 20 23.45 15.60 9.00
CA TYR A 20 22.73 14.81 9.99
C TYR A 20 22.90 13.30 9.82
N ARG A 21 24.06 12.88 9.32
CA ARG A 21 24.36 11.46 9.05
C ARG A 21 24.16 10.58 10.30
N LYS A 22 24.57 11.05 11.48
CA LYS A 22 24.44 10.31 12.74
C LYS A 22 22.98 10.11 13.13
N GLU A 23 22.13 11.10 12.90
CA GLU A 23 20.69 11.02 13.15
C GLU A 23 20.01 10.03 12.21
N TRP A 24 20.39 10.01 10.93
CA TRP A 24 19.92 9.02 9.96
C TRP A 24 20.38 7.60 10.31
N GLU A 25 21.65 7.42 10.66
CA GLU A 25 22.21 6.13 11.11
C GLU A 25 21.46 5.63 12.34
N LYS A 26 21.14 6.49 13.31
CA LYS A 26 20.35 6.13 14.48
C LYS A 26 18.93 5.65 14.12
N ILE A 27 18.27 6.29 13.16
CA ILE A 27 16.94 5.83 12.68
C ILE A 27 17.07 4.43 12.08
N TYR A 28 18.10 4.19 11.28
CA TYR A 28 18.35 2.90 10.65
C TYR A 28 18.70 1.80 11.66
N GLU A 29 19.55 2.08 12.65
CA GLU A 29 19.88 1.15 13.74
C GLU A 29 18.65 0.76 14.57
N GLN A 30 17.72 1.69 14.74
CA GLN A 30 16.48 1.48 15.50
C GLN A 30 15.31 0.99 14.63
N ARG A 31 15.52 0.68 13.36
CA ARG A 31 14.44 0.31 12.41
C ARG A 31 13.51 -0.79 12.92
N SER A 32 14.03 -1.79 13.62
CA SER A 32 13.24 -2.89 14.19
C SER A 32 12.25 -2.46 15.27
N LYS A 33 12.44 -1.27 15.87
CA LYS A 33 11.50 -0.70 16.86
C LYS A 33 10.39 0.13 16.21
N ASN A 34 10.52 0.42 14.92
CA ASN A 34 9.65 1.34 14.17
C ASN A 34 8.85 0.61 13.08
N ILE A 35 8.74 -0.71 13.18
CA ILE A 35 8.00 -1.52 12.22
C ILE A 35 6.51 -1.39 12.50
N LEU A 36 5.75 -0.92 11.49
CA LEU A 36 4.29 -0.82 11.55
C LEU A 36 3.63 -2.07 10.95
N LEU A 37 4.15 -2.54 9.82
CA LEU A 37 3.70 -3.74 9.13
C LEU A 37 4.94 -4.54 8.69
N GLU A 38 4.88 -5.85 8.86
CA GLU A 38 5.85 -6.79 8.30
C GLU A 38 5.22 -7.55 7.12
N VAL A 39 6.08 -8.06 6.25
CA VAL A 39 5.65 -9.03 5.24
C VAL A 39 5.11 -10.28 5.97
N GLY A 40 3.87 -10.65 5.67
CA GLY A 40 3.26 -11.85 6.22
C GLY A 40 3.54 -13.09 5.35
N TYR A 41 2.76 -14.15 5.58
CA TYR A 41 2.77 -15.36 4.75
C TYR A 41 1.86 -15.27 3.51
N LEU A 42 1.15 -14.16 3.33
CA LEU A 42 0.19 -14.00 2.24
C LEU A 42 0.92 -13.94 0.90
N PRO A 43 0.57 -14.78 -0.09
CA PRO A 43 1.33 -14.91 -1.34
C PRO A 43 1.59 -13.59 -2.07
N HIS A 44 0.61 -12.69 -2.09
CA HIS A 44 0.62 -11.43 -2.86
C HIS A 44 1.52 -10.33 -2.25
N GLU A 45 1.96 -10.49 -1.00
CA GLU A 45 2.77 -9.49 -0.28
C GLU A 45 4.01 -10.09 0.40
N LYS A 46 4.29 -11.38 0.17
CA LYS A 46 5.38 -12.12 0.82
C LYS A 46 6.79 -11.62 0.46
N GLU A 47 6.95 -10.92 -0.66
CA GLU A 47 8.26 -10.42 -1.09
C GLU A 47 8.57 -9.07 -0.43
N LYS A 48 7.65 -8.12 -0.53
CA LYS A 48 7.77 -6.79 0.06
C LYS A 48 6.41 -6.10 0.20
N ILE A 49 6.35 -5.18 1.14
CA ILE A 49 5.25 -4.22 1.31
C ILE A 49 5.83 -2.81 1.46
N GLY A 50 5.02 -1.79 1.18
CA GLY A 50 5.42 -0.42 1.48
C GLY A 50 4.25 0.57 1.55
N PRO A 51 4.36 1.58 2.43
CA PRO A 51 3.36 2.66 2.49
C PRO A 51 3.29 3.36 1.14
N SER A 52 2.09 3.78 0.74
CA SER A 52 1.86 4.27 -0.62
C SER A 52 1.24 5.67 -0.62
N THR A 53 0.13 5.87 0.07
CA THR A 53 -0.55 7.18 0.13
C THR A 53 -0.51 7.76 1.55
N PRO A 54 -0.77 9.07 1.72
CA PRO A 54 -1.07 9.62 3.04
C PRO A 54 -2.19 8.85 3.72
N LEU A 55 -2.15 8.77 5.06
CA LEU A 55 -3.21 8.18 5.86
C LEU A 55 -4.51 8.99 5.71
N ILE A 56 -5.63 8.27 5.56
CA ILE A 56 -6.94 8.88 5.42
C ILE A 56 -7.69 8.71 6.74
N LYS A 57 -8.03 9.83 7.38
CA LYS A 57 -8.81 9.80 8.62
C LYS A 57 -10.25 9.36 8.32
N THR A 58 -10.74 8.41 9.10
CA THR A 58 -12.14 7.97 9.11
C THR A 58 -12.66 8.01 10.55
N ASP A 59 -13.97 7.85 10.74
CA ASP A 59 -14.58 7.66 12.07
C ASP A 59 -14.19 6.32 12.72
N ARG A 60 -13.73 5.35 11.92
CA ARG A 60 -13.32 4.01 12.38
C ARG A 60 -11.82 3.84 12.61
N GLY A 61 -11.01 4.84 12.25
CA GLY A 61 -9.54 4.78 12.33
C GLY A 61 -8.83 5.47 11.17
N TRP A 62 -7.52 5.29 11.07
CA TRP A 62 -6.73 5.74 9.93
C TRP A 62 -6.66 4.66 8.85
N LEU A 63 -7.22 4.93 7.68
CA LEU A 63 -7.08 4.07 6.52
C LEU A 63 -5.70 4.27 5.88
N LEU A 64 -4.92 3.19 5.85
CA LEU A 64 -3.64 3.08 5.17
C LEU A 64 -3.82 2.30 3.86
N ILE A 65 -3.51 2.92 2.73
CA ILE A 65 -3.34 2.22 1.45
C ILE A 65 -1.85 1.94 1.26
N TYR A 66 -1.53 0.68 0.98
CA TYR A 66 -0.16 0.21 0.80
C TYR A 66 -0.07 -0.73 -0.39
N HIS A 67 1.13 -0.93 -0.94
CA HIS A 67 1.35 -1.91 -1.98
C HIS A 67 1.92 -3.20 -1.39
N GLY A 68 1.54 -4.34 -1.97
CA GLY A 68 2.13 -5.64 -1.72
C GLY A 68 2.77 -6.20 -2.98
N VAL A 69 3.89 -6.90 -2.84
CA VAL A 69 4.55 -7.61 -3.93
C VAL A 69 4.69 -9.09 -3.61
N GLY A 70 4.32 -9.90 -4.58
CA GLY A 70 4.40 -11.34 -4.47
C GLY A 70 3.59 -12.04 -5.56
N GLU A 71 3.26 -13.30 -5.31
CA GLU A 71 2.47 -14.12 -6.22
C GLU A 71 0.98 -13.81 -6.03
N ILE A 72 0.27 -13.56 -7.13
CA ILE A 72 -1.18 -13.36 -7.13
C ILE A 72 -1.82 -14.63 -7.70
N GLU A 73 -2.50 -15.36 -6.81
CA GLU A 73 -3.00 -16.70 -7.07
C GLU A 73 -4.09 -16.76 -8.15
N ASN A 74 -4.32 -17.96 -8.68
CA ASN A 74 -5.25 -18.20 -9.78
C ASN A 74 -6.71 -17.84 -9.42
N ASP A 75 -7.12 -18.05 -8.18
CA ASP A 75 -8.47 -17.71 -7.70
C ASP A 75 -8.73 -16.19 -7.78
N ILE A 76 -7.78 -15.38 -7.33
CA ILE A 76 -7.84 -13.91 -7.46
C ILE A 76 -7.78 -13.51 -8.94
N CYS A 77 -6.80 -14.03 -9.69
CA CYS A 77 -6.62 -13.71 -11.11
C CYS A 77 -7.88 -13.99 -11.95
N LYS A 78 -8.59 -15.10 -11.68
CA LYS A 78 -9.84 -15.45 -12.37
C LYS A 78 -10.96 -14.43 -12.17
N VAL A 79 -11.08 -13.85 -10.97
CA VAL A 79 -12.07 -12.78 -10.69
C VAL A 79 -11.82 -11.56 -11.57
N TYR A 80 -10.58 -11.30 -11.94
CA TYR A 80 -10.16 -10.23 -12.84
C TYR A 80 -10.10 -10.66 -14.32
N GLY A 81 -10.63 -11.84 -14.68
CA GLY A 81 -10.65 -12.33 -16.06
C GLY A 81 -9.31 -12.84 -16.58
N LEU A 82 -8.32 -13.02 -15.71
CA LEU A 82 -7.00 -13.53 -16.09
C LEU A 82 -6.98 -15.07 -16.05
N SER A 83 -6.41 -15.65 -17.10
CA SER A 83 -6.33 -17.11 -17.29
C SER A 83 -5.28 -17.81 -16.41
N LYS A 84 -4.31 -17.06 -15.88
CA LYS A 84 -3.14 -17.59 -15.16
C LYS A 84 -2.78 -16.68 -14.00
N LYS A 85 -2.20 -17.30 -12.97
CA LYS A 85 -1.58 -16.59 -11.85
C LYS A 85 -0.46 -15.65 -12.31
N ILE A 86 -0.29 -14.56 -11.58
CA ILE A 86 0.84 -13.65 -11.75
C ILE A 86 1.93 -14.09 -10.77
N LYS A 87 3.05 -14.61 -11.30
CA LYS A 87 4.16 -15.14 -10.48
C LYS A 87 4.78 -14.10 -9.55
N ARG A 88 4.80 -12.85 -10.00
CA ARG A 88 5.26 -11.69 -9.24
C ARG A 88 4.54 -10.45 -9.75
N GLY A 89 3.72 -9.83 -8.92
CA GLY A 89 2.96 -8.63 -9.26
C GLY A 89 2.96 -7.64 -8.11
N TYR A 90 2.78 -6.36 -8.43
CA TYR A 90 2.51 -5.32 -7.43
C TYR A 90 1.01 -5.12 -7.36
N SER A 91 0.47 -5.21 -6.16
CA SER A 91 -0.96 -5.15 -5.89
C SER A 91 -1.25 -4.10 -4.81
N ILE A 92 -2.49 -3.64 -4.74
CA ILE A 92 -2.93 -2.64 -3.76
C ILE A 92 -3.64 -3.33 -2.62
N CYS A 93 -3.25 -3.02 -1.39
CA CYS A 93 -3.82 -3.53 -0.15
C CYS A 93 -4.27 -2.37 0.75
N ALA A 94 -5.06 -2.68 1.78
CA ALA A 94 -5.52 -1.70 2.74
C ALA A 94 -5.40 -2.20 4.18
N ALA A 95 -5.14 -1.28 5.10
CA ALA A 95 -5.14 -1.52 6.54
C ALA A 95 -5.89 -0.40 7.26
N LEU A 96 -6.44 -0.71 8.44
CA LEU A 96 -7.04 0.25 9.34
C LEU A 96 -6.19 0.33 10.61
N LEU A 97 -5.76 1.52 10.98
CA LEU A 97 -4.99 1.80 12.18
C LEU A 97 -5.87 2.50 13.21
N ASP A 98 -5.55 2.34 14.49
CA ASP A 98 -6.26 2.99 15.59
C ASP A 98 -6.17 4.52 15.49
N LEU A 99 -7.26 5.22 15.82
CA LEU A 99 -7.39 6.67 15.61
C LEU A 99 -6.46 7.48 16.52
N ASP A 100 -6.32 7.03 17.78
CA ASP A 100 -5.53 7.71 18.82
C ASP A 100 -4.12 7.12 18.94
N HIS A 101 -3.96 5.86 18.55
CA HIS A 101 -2.73 5.09 18.60
C HIS A 101 -2.37 4.48 17.23
N PRO A 102 -2.00 5.28 16.21
CA PRO A 102 -1.79 4.79 14.84
C PRO A 102 -0.67 3.75 14.68
N GLU A 103 0.17 3.55 15.71
CA GLU A 103 1.09 2.42 15.81
C GLU A 103 0.38 1.05 15.93
N LYS A 104 -0.91 1.03 16.30
CA LYS A 104 -1.73 -0.16 16.42
C LYS A 104 -2.50 -0.39 15.12
N VAL A 105 -2.12 -1.45 14.41
CA VAL A 105 -2.88 -1.96 13.27
C VAL A 105 -4.10 -2.71 13.80
N LEU A 106 -5.31 -2.26 13.45
CA LEU A 106 -6.57 -2.92 13.86
C LEU A 106 -6.88 -4.12 12.97
N CYS A 107 -6.70 -3.94 11.66
CA CYS A 107 -6.86 -4.98 10.66
C CYS A 107 -6.17 -4.60 9.34
N ARG A 108 -5.94 -5.61 8.49
CA ARG A 108 -5.47 -5.43 7.10
C ARG A 108 -6.08 -6.49 6.19
N THR A 109 -6.14 -6.20 4.89
CA THR A 109 -6.77 -7.09 3.92
C THR A 109 -6.01 -8.40 3.74
N ARG A 110 -6.73 -9.53 3.68
CA ARG A 110 -6.18 -10.88 3.39
C ARG A 110 -5.85 -11.11 1.92
N HIS A 111 -6.55 -10.39 1.05
CA HIS A 111 -6.34 -10.38 -0.40
C HIS A 111 -6.17 -8.92 -0.84
N PRO A 112 -5.47 -8.66 -1.96
CA PRO A 112 -5.40 -7.31 -2.50
C PRO A 112 -6.78 -6.76 -2.78
N ILE A 113 -6.96 -5.46 -2.56
CA ILE A 113 -8.17 -4.73 -2.98
C ILE A 113 -8.14 -4.42 -4.49
N TYR A 114 -6.95 -4.47 -5.11
CA TYR A 114 -6.78 -4.34 -6.55
C TYR A 114 -5.50 -5.04 -7.03
N VAL A 115 -5.56 -5.67 -8.20
CA VAL A 115 -4.45 -6.37 -8.86
C VAL A 115 -4.33 -5.91 -10.31
N PRO A 116 -3.14 -6.00 -10.93
CA PRO A 116 -2.97 -5.63 -12.32
C PRO A 116 -3.68 -6.66 -13.21
N SER A 117 -4.52 -6.17 -14.12
CA SER A 117 -5.36 -7.00 -14.99
C SER A 117 -5.64 -6.37 -16.36
N ALA A 118 -5.56 -5.05 -16.46
CA ALA A 118 -5.78 -4.36 -17.72
C ALA A 118 -4.53 -4.44 -18.62
N PRO A 119 -4.70 -4.31 -19.96
CA PRO A 119 -3.57 -4.27 -20.91
C PRO A 119 -2.46 -3.29 -20.49
N TYR A 120 -2.82 -2.05 -20.13
CA TYR A 120 -1.87 -1.01 -19.70
C TYR A 120 -1.20 -1.24 -18.34
N GLU A 121 -1.61 -2.27 -17.59
CA GLU A 121 -0.95 -2.73 -16.34
C GLU A 121 -0.06 -3.95 -16.58
N LEU A 122 -0.31 -4.69 -17.67
CA LEU A 122 0.31 -5.98 -17.96
C LEU A 122 1.36 -5.92 -19.07
N TYR A 123 1.08 -5.23 -20.17
CA TYR A 123 1.95 -5.20 -21.35
C TYR A 123 1.96 -3.85 -22.11
N GLY A 124 0.93 -3.01 -21.97
CA GLY A 124 0.82 -1.73 -22.68
C GLY A 124 0.26 -1.89 -24.08
N ASP A 125 0.68 -1.01 -24.99
CA ASP A 125 0.40 -1.11 -26.43
C ASP A 125 1.71 -1.06 -27.25
N GLU A 126 1.62 -1.20 -28.57
CA GLU A 126 2.81 -1.22 -29.45
C GLU A 126 3.63 0.07 -29.39
N GLN A 127 3.00 1.20 -29.15
CA GLN A 127 3.65 2.51 -29.09
C GLN A 127 4.21 2.79 -27.69
N TYR A 128 3.52 2.32 -26.65
CA TYR A 128 3.82 2.55 -25.25
C TYR A 128 3.82 1.24 -24.46
N PRO A 129 4.78 0.32 -24.68
CA PRO A 129 4.90 -0.86 -23.85
C PRO A 129 5.18 -0.45 -22.40
N VAL A 130 4.71 -1.27 -21.46
CA VAL A 130 5.04 -1.11 -20.04
C VAL A 130 6.51 -1.41 -19.79
N ASP A 131 7.13 -0.68 -18.87
CA ASP A 131 8.53 -0.88 -18.50
C ASP A 131 8.67 -2.04 -17.51
N VAL A 132 7.68 -2.23 -16.63
CA VAL A 132 7.60 -3.36 -15.70
C VAL A 132 6.20 -3.98 -15.75
N PRO A 133 6.03 -5.22 -16.24
CA PRO A 133 4.71 -5.83 -16.35
C PRO A 133 4.13 -6.20 -14.97
N ALA A 134 2.80 -6.25 -14.88
CA ALA A 134 2.04 -6.61 -13.69
C ALA A 134 2.34 -5.70 -12.48
N VAL A 135 2.28 -4.39 -12.73
CA VAL A 135 2.45 -3.36 -11.70
C VAL A 135 1.21 -2.47 -11.60
N VAL A 136 0.64 -2.40 -10.41
CA VAL A 136 -0.23 -1.30 -9.97
C VAL A 136 0.32 -0.74 -8.65
N PHE A 137 0.67 0.53 -8.63
CA PHE A 137 1.37 1.16 -7.50
C PHE A 137 0.64 2.44 -7.06
N PRO A 138 -0.03 2.46 -5.90
CA PRO A 138 -0.75 3.64 -5.45
C PRO A 138 0.24 4.76 -5.07
N VAL A 139 -0.03 5.99 -5.52
CA VAL A 139 0.87 7.13 -5.26
C VAL A 139 0.14 8.36 -4.70
N GLY A 140 -1.18 8.42 -4.81
CA GLY A 140 -1.95 9.53 -4.25
C GLY A 140 -3.40 9.15 -4.02
N ALA A 141 -3.98 9.61 -2.91
CA ALA A 141 -5.37 9.37 -2.60
C ALA A 141 -6.05 10.66 -2.12
N ILE A 142 -7.29 10.87 -2.56
CA ILE A 142 -8.17 11.93 -2.06
C ILE A 142 -9.54 11.35 -1.74
N VAL A 143 -10.23 11.97 -0.78
CA VAL A 143 -11.63 11.68 -0.49
C VAL A 143 -12.47 12.84 -0.98
N ARG A 144 -13.45 12.55 -1.85
CA ARG A 144 -14.37 13.56 -2.38
C ARG A 144 -15.78 13.00 -2.40
N LYS A 145 -16.69 13.67 -1.68
CA LYS A 145 -18.13 13.29 -1.62
C LYS A 145 -18.33 11.81 -1.26
N GLY A 146 -17.63 11.31 -0.23
CA GLY A 146 -17.71 9.90 0.22
C GLY A 146 -17.00 8.88 -0.68
N LYS A 147 -16.32 9.33 -1.75
CA LYS A 147 -15.57 8.47 -2.66
C LYS A 147 -14.07 8.56 -2.36
N LEU A 148 -13.42 7.41 -2.21
CA LEU A 148 -11.98 7.29 -2.31
C LEU A 148 -11.61 7.35 -3.79
N VAL A 149 -10.71 8.26 -4.14
CA VAL A 149 -10.14 8.39 -5.48
C VAL A 149 -8.63 8.18 -5.36
N LEU A 150 -8.11 7.17 -6.06
CA LEU A 150 -6.75 6.67 -5.92
C LEU A 150 -6.03 6.78 -7.27
N TYR A 151 -4.97 7.57 -7.31
CA TYR A 151 -4.04 7.65 -8.43
C TYR A 151 -2.98 6.57 -8.24
N ALA A 152 -2.80 5.72 -9.25
CA ALA A 152 -1.82 4.65 -9.24
C ALA A 152 -0.98 4.65 -10.51
N GLY A 153 0.31 4.39 -10.38
CA GLY A 153 1.17 4.02 -11.50
C GLY A 153 0.80 2.63 -12.01
N ALA A 154 0.83 2.45 -13.32
CA ALA A 154 0.57 1.18 -13.99
C ALA A 154 1.72 0.85 -14.95
N GLY A 155 2.28 -0.34 -14.77
CA GLY A 155 3.34 -0.85 -15.63
C GLY A 155 4.63 -0.02 -15.68
N ASP A 156 4.91 0.77 -14.63
CA ASP A 156 5.97 1.81 -14.60
C ASP A 156 5.92 2.79 -15.79
N LYS A 157 4.74 2.94 -16.41
CA LYS A 157 4.55 3.65 -17.67
C LYS A 157 3.40 4.65 -17.66
N TYR A 158 2.26 4.23 -17.11
CA TYR A 158 1.00 4.95 -17.16
C TYR A 158 0.55 5.40 -15.76
N ILE A 159 -0.39 6.35 -15.71
CA ILE A 159 -1.14 6.69 -14.50
C ILE A 159 -2.60 6.30 -14.73
N ILE A 160 -3.18 5.60 -13.76
CA ILE A 160 -4.58 5.18 -13.74
C ILE A 160 -5.31 5.82 -12.56
N LEU A 161 -6.63 5.90 -12.68
CA LEU A 161 -7.51 6.41 -11.64
C LEU A 161 -8.48 5.32 -11.20
N LEU A 162 -8.36 4.90 -9.94
CA LEU A 162 -9.26 3.94 -9.31
C LEU A 162 -10.19 4.67 -8.35
N SER A 163 -11.39 4.15 -8.12
CA SER A 163 -12.28 4.72 -7.12
C SER A 163 -13.25 3.71 -6.52
N CYS A 164 -13.57 3.91 -5.24
CA CYS A 164 -14.59 3.14 -4.53
C CYS A 164 -15.33 4.03 -3.52
N ASN A 165 -16.47 3.56 -3.03
CA ASN A 165 -17.10 4.19 -1.87
C ASN A 165 -16.22 3.93 -0.62
N LEU A 166 -15.88 5.00 0.11
CA LEU A 166 -14.98 4.93 1.25
C LEU A 166 -15.56 4.05 2.37
N ASP A 167 -16.83 4.28 2.72
CA ASP A 167 -17.48 3.58 3.83
C ASP A 167 -17.58 2.08 3.55
N ASN A 168 -17.80 1.68 2.29
CA ASN A 168 -17.79 0.27 1.90
C ASN A 168 -16.43 -0.39 2.14
N LEU A 169 -15.33 0.29 1.78
CA LEU A 169 -13.97 -0.24 2.02
C LEU A 169 -13.67 -0.33 3.52
N VAL A 170 -14.03 0.70 4.29
CA VAL A 170 -13.84 0.72 5.74
C VAL A 170 -14.69 -0.35 6.42
N ASN A 171 -15.95 -0.50 6.03
CA ASN A 171 -16.84 -1.54 6.55
C ASN A 171 -16.31 -2.95 6.22
N TYR A 172 -15.78 -3.16 5.02
CA TYR A 172 -15.12 -4.42 4.66
C TYR A 172 -13.93 -4.72 5.58
N LEU A 173 -13.06 -3.74 5.84
CA LEU A 173 -11.95 -3.88 6.78
C LEU A 173 -12.45 -4.22 8.19
N CYS A 174 -13.46 -3.49 8.67
CA CYS A 174 -14.02 -3.68 10.02
C CYS A 174 -14.75 -5.00 10.19
N ASN A 175 -15.40 -5.54 9.17
CA ASN A 175 -16.28 -6.71 9.31
C ASN A 175 -15.63 -8.01 8.85
N SER A 176 -14.72 -7.94 7.88
CA SER A 176 -14.17 -9.12 7.20
C SER A 176 -12.68 -9.31 7.41
N CYS A 177 -11.97 -8.32 7.94
CA CYS A 177 -10.51 -8.38 8.11
C CYS A 177 -10.06 -8.40 9.59
N GLN A 178 -10.99 -8.44 10.55
CA GLN A 178 -10.65 -8.50 11.98
C GLN A 178 -9.74 -9.70 12.29
N GLY A 179 -8.77 -9.50 13.18
CA GLY A 179 -7.82 -10.55 13.58
C GLY A 179 -6.78 -10.92 12.51
N THR A 180 -6.69 -10.18 11.41
CA THR A 180 -5.65 -10.36 10.37
C THR A 180 -4.35 -9.60 10.71
N VAL A 181 -4.18 -9.17 11.96
CA VAL A 181 -2.93 -8.59 12.44
C VAL A 181 -1.96 -9.76 12.64
N LEU A 182 -1.20 -10.05 11.60
CA LEU A 182 -0.13 -11.05 11.57
C LEU A 182 1.18 -10.37 11.89
#